data_AF-A0A089MCZ7-F1
#
_entry.id   AF-A0A089MCZ7-F1
#
_cell.length_a   1.000
_cell.length_b   1.000
_cell.length_c   1.000
_cell.angle_alpha   90.00
_cell.angle_beta   90.00
_cell.angle_gamma   90.00
#
_symmetry.space_group_name_H-M   'P 1'
#
loop_
_entity.id
_entity.type
_entity.pdbx_description
1 polymer ?
#
loop_
_entity_poly.entity_id
_entity_poly.type
_entity_poly.pdbx_seq_one_letter_code
_entity_poly.pdbx_strand_id
1 'polypeptide(L)'
;MNNPNSPNLTYREIDGLLYPNLNISNKAKVDQQPLGRYGRMAMSYLRDNHPQRFQILLMQGILMETLHNAEQEALERMEQMTEQLLRLRPMPKTDDTLERTRHLNQIKSTAEELVLNDIVLKPR
;
A
#
# COMPACT_ATOMS: atom_id res chain seq x y z
N MET A 1 18.85 -26.02 -23.76
CA MET A 1 19.42 -25.45 -22.51
C MET A 1 18.52 -24.30 -22.07
N ASN A 2 17.61 -24.53 -21.14
CA ASN A 2 16.78 -23.45 -20.58
C ASN A 2 17.60 -22.74 -19.51
N ASN A 3 18.01 -21.52 -19.79
CA ASN A 3 18.66 -20.65 -18.82
C ASN A 3 17.61 -20.21 -17.77
N PRO A 4 17.76 -20.53 -16.48
CA PRO A 4 16.76 -20.21 -15.45
C PRO A 4 16.58 -18.71 -15.17
N ASN A 5 17.41 -17.85 -15.80
CA ASN A 5 17.38 -16.39 -15.67
C ASN A 5 16.80 -15.65 -16.90
N SER A 6 16.15 -16.34 -17.85
CA SER A 6 15.50 -15.64 -18.96
C SER A 6 14.21 -14.96 -18.47
N PRO A 7 14.03 -13.63 -18.66
CA PRO A 7 12.77 -12.98 -18.33
C PRO A 7 11.64 -13.67 -19.11
N ASN A 8 10.55 -14.01 -18.42
CA ASN A 8 9.38 -14.65 -19.02
C ASN A 8 8.64 -13.61 -19.90
N LEU A 9 9.19 -13.36 -21.08
CA LEU A 9 8.73 -12.33 -22.00
C LEU A 9 7.53 -12.87 -22.78
N THR A 10 6.37 -12.30 -22.51
CA THR A 10 5.17 -12.53 -23.33
C THR A 10 5.12 -11.47 -24.43
N TYR A 11 4.50 -11.79 -25.57
CA TYR A 11 4.44 -10.89 -26.71
C TYR A 11 2.99 -10.66 -27.14
N ARG A 12 2.74 -9.49 -27.73
CA ARG A 12 1.48 -9.14 -28.40
C ARG A 12 1.77 -8.81 -29.85
N GLU A 13 0.98 -9.38 -30.75
CA GLU A 13 1.07 -9.07 -32.18
C GLU A 13 0.28 -7.80 -32.50
N ILE A 14 0.92 -6.87 -33.21
CA ILE A 14 0.32 -5.66 -33.78
C ILE A 14 0.88 -5.52 -35.20
N ASP A 15 0.02 -5.54 -36.21
CA ASP A 15 0.36 -5.41 -37.64
C ASP A 15 1.45 -6.39 -38.13
N GLY A 16 1.40 -7.65 -37.67
CA GLY A 16 2.37 -8.69 -38.05
C GLY A 16 3.73 -8.58 -37.35
N LEU A 17 3.90 -7.61 -36.44
CA LEU A 17 5.09 -7.45 -35.59
C LEU A 17 4.78 -7.88 -34.15
N LEU A 18 5.69 -8.64 -33.55
CA LEU A 18 5.60 -9.09 -32.15
C LEU A 18 6.25 -8.06 -31.22
N TYR A 19 5.44 -7.40 -30.40
CA TYR A 19 5.90 -6.47 -29.38
C TYR A 19 5.95 -7.17 -28.01
N PRO A 20 7.06 -7.06 -27.26
CA PRO A 20 7.14 -7.64 -25.92
C PRO A 20 6.21 -6.89 -24.96
N ASN A 21 5.50 -7.62 -24.12
CA ASN A 21 4.73 -7.07 -23.02
C ASN A 21 5.69 -6.66 -21.90
N LEU A 22 5.81 -5.36 -21.68
CA LEU A 22 6.62 -4.79 -20.61
C LEU A 22 5.78 -4.72 -19.33
N ASN A 23 6.23 -5.40 -18.29
CA ASN A 23 5.68 -5.27 -16.94
C ASN A 23 6.60 -4.39 -16.10
N ILE A 24 6.01 -3.60 -15.19
CA ILE A 24 6.75 -2.73 -14.28
C ILE A 24 7.29 -3.57 -13.11
N SER A 25 6.54 -4.58 -12.69
CA SER A 25 6.92 -5.50 -11.62
C SER A 25 7.31 -6.88 -12.14
N ASN A 26 8.14 -7.57 -11.35
CA ASN A 26 8.52 -8.97 -11.60
C ASN A 26 7.32 -9.92 -11.61
N LYS A 27 6.22 -9.53 -10.97
CA LYS A 27 4.97 -10.27 -10.91
C LYS A 27 3.87 -9.48 -11.63
N ALA A 28 3.55 -9.86 -12.87
CA ALA A 28 2.56 -9.16 -13.70
C ALA A 28 1.18 -8.96 -13.03
N LYS A 29 0.77 -9.90 -12.16
CA LYS A 29 -0.50 -9.78 -11.41
C LYS A 29 -0.51 -8.61 -10.42
N VAL A 30 0.65 -8.22 -9.89
CA VAL A 30 0.77 -7.16 -8.89
C VAL A 30 0.58 -5.78 -9.54
N ASP A 31 1.06 -5.60 -10.78
CA ASP A 31 0.82 -4.38 -11.56
C ASP A 31 -0.66 -4.18 -11.91
N GLN A 32 -1.42 -5.26 -12.02
CA GLN A 32 -2.86 -5.23 -12.30
C GLN A 32 -3.70 -4.91 -11.08
N GLN A 33 -3.14 -5.04 -9.87
CA GLN A 33 -3.83 -4.75 -8.62
C GLN A 33 -3.63 -3.27 -8.25
N PRO A 34 -4.70 -2.45 -8.25
CA PRO A 34 -4.58 -1.05 -7.88
C PRO A 34 -4.24 -0.90 -6.40
N LEU A 35 -3.43 0.11 -6.06
CA LEU A 35 -3.16 0.49 -4.67
C LEU A 35 -4.38 1.16 -4.05
N GLY A 36 -4.70 0.80 -2.82
CA GLY A 36 -5.69 1.48 -1.98
C GLY A 36 -5.19 2.83 -1.47
N ARG A 37 -5.75 3.29 -0.33
CA ARG A 37 -5.41 4.60 0.24
C ARG A 37 -3.97 4.63 0.75
N TYR A 38 -3.59 3.65 1.57
CA TYR A 38 -2.29 3.62 2.24
C TYR A 38 -1.15 3.37 1.26
N GLY A 39 -1.34 2.50 0.27
CA GLY A 39 -0.36 2.25 -0.78
C GLY A 39 -0.09 3.49 -1.63
N ARG A 40 -1.13 4.25 -1.99
CA ARG A 40 -0.95 5.52 -2.75
C ARG A 40 -0.23 6.60 -1.95
N MET A 41 -0.50 6.69 -0.64
CA MET A 41 0.23 7.62 0.24
C MET A 41 1.69 7.19 0.40
N ALA A 42 1.95 5.90 0.62
CA ALA A 42 3.31 5.37 0.72
C ALA A 42 4.09 5.60 -0.58
N MET A 43 3.43 5.42 -1.73
CA MET A 43 4.02 5.70 -3.05
C MET A 43 4.40 7.17 -3.20
N SER A 44 3.49 8.08 -2.85
CA SER A 44 3.74 9.53 -2.95
C SER A 44 4.86 9.94 -2.00
N TYR A 45 4.83 9.48 -0.75
CA TYR A 45 5.87 9.74 0.23
C TYR A 45 7.24 9.24 -0.24
N LEU A 46 7.31 7.99 -0.71
CA LEU A 46 8.55 7.37 -1.20
C LEU A 46 9.11 8.13 -2.41
N ARG A 47 8.26 8.53 -3.35
CA ARG A 47 8.67 9.27 -4.54
C ARG A 47 9.20 10.67 -4.18
N ASP A 48 8.50 11.37 -3.31
CA ASP A 48 8.76 12.79 -3.06
C ASP A 48 9.90 12.98 -2.03
N ASN A 49 10.03 12.08 -1.06
CA ASN A 49 11.04 12.17 0.02
C ASN A 49 12.27 11.28 -0.22
N HIS A 50 12.13 10.19 -0.97
CA HIS A 50 13.20 9.21 -1.21
C HIS A 50 13.30 8.78 -2.68
N PRO A 51 13.48 9.73 -3.64
CA PRO A 51 13.41 9.46 -5.07
C PRO A 51 14.44 8.42 -5.56
N GLN A 52 15.62 8.39 -4.95
CA GLN A 52 16.65 7.40 -5.26
C GLN A 52 16.18 5.97 -4.97
N ARG A 53 15.55 5.77 -3.80
CA ARG A 53 15.02 4.47 -3.40
C ARG A 53 13.80 4.07 -4.23
N PHE A 54 12.93 5.03 -4.53
CA PHE A 54 11.83 4.83 -5.48
C PHE A 54 12.35 4.27 -6.82
N GLN A 55 13.39 4.89 -7.37
CA GLN A 55 13.99 4.47 -8.64
C GLN A 55 14.61 3.07 -8.54
N ILE A 56 15.31 2.75 -7.45
CA ILE A 56 15.90 1.41 -7.24
C ILE A 56 14.81 0.34 -7.21
N LEU A 57 13.74 0.55 -6.43
CA LEU A 57 12.64 -0.42 -6.31
C LEU A 57 11.87 -0.58 -7.64
N LEU A 58 11.74 0.50 -8.40
CA LEU A 58 11.16 0.49 -9.74
C LEU A 58 12.03 -0.34 -10.70
N MET A 59 13.33 -0.08 -10.74
CA MET A 59 14.28 -0.80 -11.60
C MET A 59 14.38 -2.29 -11.24
N GLN A 60 14.24 -2.61 -9.96
CA GLN A 60 14.22 -3.99 -9.48
C GLN A 60 12.88 -4.70 -9.72
N GLY A 61 11.85 -3.98 -10.16
CA GLY A 61 10.51 -4.53 -10.39
C GLY A 61 9.81 -5.02 -9.12
N ILE A 62 10.16 -4.47 -7.96
CA ILE A 62 9.56 -4.84 -6.66
C ILE A 62 8.78 -3.69 -6.02
N LEU A 63 8.74 -2.51 -6.66
CA LEU A 63 8.03 -1.33 -6.14
C LEU A 63 6.58 -1.64 -5.76
N MET A 64 5.78 -2.19 -6.68
CA MET A 64 4.37 -2.45 -6.40
C MET A 64 4.18 -3.46 -5.27
N GLU A 65 5.03 -4.50 -5.21
CA GLU A 65 5.00 -5.47 -4.11
C GLU A 65 5.30 -4.80 -2.76
N THR A 66 6.30 -3.93 -2.70
CA THR A 66 6.61 -3.19 -1.46
C THR A 66 5.49 -2.27 -1.02
N LEU A 67 4.79 -1.63 -1.97
CA LEU A 67 3.67 -0.73 -1.69
C LEU A 67 2.42 -1.48 -1.23
N HIS A 68 2.12 -2.63 -1.83
CA HIS A 68 1.02 -3.51 -1.38
C HIS A 68 1.29 -4.07 0.01
N ASN A 69 2.53 -4.47 0.30
CA ASN A 69 2.91 -4.94 1.64
C ASN A 69 2.76 -3.83 2.69
N ALA A 70 3.21 -2.61 2.37
CA ALA A 70 3.03 -1.46 3.26
C ALA A 70 1.55 -1.11 3.47
N GLU A 71 0.72 -1.24 2.43
CA GLU A 71 -0.73 -1.07 2.54
C GLU A 71 -1.38 -2.10 3.45
N GLN A 72 -1.06 -3.39 3.27
CA GLN A 72 -1.61 -4.45 4.09
C GLN A 72 -1.22 -4.25 5.56
N GLU A 73 0.05 -3.96 5.83
CA GLU A 73 0.53 -3.68 7.18
C GLU A 73 -0.18 -2.47 7.80
N ALA A 74 -0.41 -1.40 7.02
CA ALA A 74 -1.14 -0.23 7.48
C ALA A 74 -2.60 -0.56 7.83
N LEU A 75 -3.27 -1.40 7.04
CA LEU A 75 -4.64 -1.85 7.31
C LEU A 75 -4.72 -2.69 8.58
N GLU A 76 -3.82 -3.67 8.74
CA GLU A 76 -3.76 -4.51 9.94
C GLU A 76 -3.48 -3.66 11.19
N ARG A 77 -2.54 -2.71 11.09
CA ARG A 77 -2.22 -1.82 12.20
C ARG A 77 -3.36 -0.87 12.53
N MET A 78 -4.12 -0.42 11.53
CA MET A 78 -5.29 0.43 11.72
C MET A 78 -6.37 -0.26 12.55
N GLU A 79 -6.67 -1.52 12.24
CA GLU A 79 -7.63 -2.33 12.98
C GLU A 79 -7.17 -2.53 14.44
N GLN A 80 -5.92 -2.97 14.62
CA GLN A 80 -5.34 -3.17 15.95
C GLN A 80 -5.36 -1.89 16.81
N MET A 81 -4.97 -0.74 16.24
CA MET A 81 -4.96 0.52 16.97
C MET A 81 -6.37 0.99 17.30
N THR A 82 -7.33 0.82 16.39
CA THR A 82 -8.74 1.16 16.66
C THR A 82 -9.28 0.36 17.84
N GLU A 83 -9.02 -0.96 17.87
CA GLU A 83 -9.43 -1.81 19.00
C GLU A 83 -8.75 -1.41 20.31
N GLN A 84 -7.44 -1.17 20.28
CA GLN A 84 -6.68 -0.74 21.46
C GLN A 84 -7.23 0.59 22.01
N LEU A 85 -7.48 1.56 21.14
CA LEU A 85 -8.05 2.85 21.53
C LEU A 85 -9.48 2.72 22.05
N LEU A 86 -10.31 1.82 21.50
CA LEU A 86 -11.64 1.53 22.03
C LEU A 86 -11.60 0.88 23.42
N ARG A 87 -10.59 0.06 23.73
CA ARG A 87 -10.40 -0.49 25.08
C ARG A 87 -10.02 0.62 26.08
N LEU A 88 -9.20 1.57 25.66
CA LEU A 88 -8.77 2.70 26.49
C LEU A 88 -9.86 3.77 26.64
N ARG A 89 -10.62 4.02 25.58
CA ARG A 89 -11.71 5.01 25.49
C ARG A 89 -12.96 4.31 24.98
N PRO A 90 -13.68 3.57 25.83
CA PRO A 90 -14.87 2.82 25.43
C PRO A 90 -15.96 3.75 24.90
N MET A 91 -16.89 3.17 24.14
CA MET A 91 -18.02 3.91 23.59
C MET A 91 -18.84 4.59 24.69
N PRO A 92 -19.28 5.85 24.50
CA PRO A 92 -20.14 6.53 25.44
C PRO A 92 -21.47 5.78 25.58
N LYS A 93 -21.94 5.61 26.82
CA LYS A 93 -23.23 4.98 27.14
C LYS A 93 -24.35 6.00 27.03
N THR A 94 -24.67 6.37 25.79
CA THR A 94 -25.67 7.38 25.43
C THR A 94 -26.52 6.87 24.26
N ASP A 95 -27.77 7.32 24.17
CA ASP A 95 -28.63 7.06 23.00
C ASP A 95 -28.39 8.08 21.87
N ASP A 96 -27.57 9.12 22.14
CA ASP A 96 -27.17 10.08 21.12
C ASP A 96 -26.25 9.42 20.06
N THR A 97 -26.82 9.20 18.89
CA THR A 97 -26.13 8.62 17.73
C THR A 97 -25.01 9.51 17.22
N LEU A 98 -25.16 10.84 17.30
CA LEU A 98 -24.16 11.80 16.85
C LEU A 98 -22.95 11.79 17.78
N GLU A 99 -23.17 11.73 19.10
CA GLU A 99 -22.10 11.64 20.09
C GLU A 99 -21.27 10.37 19.89
N ARG A 100 -21.92 9.22 19.73
CA ARG A 100 -21.27 7.93 19.45
C ARG A 100 -20.46 7.96 18.15
N THR A 101 -21.00 8.58 17.11
CA THR A 101 -20.32 8.69 15.81
C THR A 101 -19.11 9.61 15.92
N ARG A 102 -19.23 10.74 16.62
CA ARG A 102 -18.11 11.67 16.87
C ARG A 102 -16.97 10.96 17.62
N HIS A 103 -17.30 10.20 18.65
CA HIS A 103 -16.32 9.42 19.42
C HIS A 103 -15.58 8.39 18.56
N LEU A 104 -16.32 7.61 17.75
CA LEU A 104 -15.71 6.65 16.82
C LEU A 104 -14.80 7.33 15.79
N ASN A 105 -15.22 8.48 15.26
CA ASN A 105 -14.41 9.24 14.30
C ASN A 105 -13.13 9.76 14.94
N GLN A 106 -13.17 10.21 16.20
CA GLN A 106 -11.97 10.64 16.93
C GLN A 106 -10.99 9.47 17.14
N ILE A 107 -11.50 8.29 17.51
CA ILE A 107 -10.67 7.09 17.67
C ILE A 107 -10.03 6.71 16.33
N LYS A 108 -10.82 6.63 15.25
CA LYS A 108 -10.30 6.31 13.92
C LYS A 108 -9.29 7.35 13.45
N SER A 109 -9.55 8.63 13.64
CA SER A 109 -8.59 9.70 13.28
C SER A 109 -7.27 9.54 14.03
N THR A 110 -7.31 9.22 15.31
CA THR A 110 -6.11 9.01 16.14
C THR A 110 -5.33 7.77 15.66
N ALA A 111 -6.02 6.66 15.42
CA ALA A 111 -5.40 5.44 14.88
C ALA A 111 -4.77 5.69 13.50
N GLU A 112 -5.46 6.42 12.62
CA GLU A 112 -4.96 6.75 11.29
C GLU A 112 -3.67 7.58 11.36
N GLU A 113 -3.64 8.62 12.19
CA GLU A 113 -2.43 9.43 12.39
C GLU A 113 -1.23 8.60 12.84
N LEU A 114 -1.45 7.67 13.78
CA LEU A 114 -0.39 6.78 14.25
C LEU A 114 0.07 5.82 13.15
N VAL A 115 -0.86 5.21 12.39
CA VAL A 115 -0.54 4.31 11.27
C VAL A 115 0.28 5.01 10.20
N LEU A 116 -0.10 6.26 9.85
CA LEU A 116 0.61 7.05 8.86
C LEU A 116 2.07 7.26 9.27
N ASN A 117 2.30 7.68 10.50
CA ASN A 117 3.65 7.93 11.02
C ASN A 117 4.47 6.64 11.18
N ASP A 118 3.84 5.53 11.56
CA ASP A 118 4.56 4.29 11.84
C ASP A 118 4.91 3.45 10.62
N ILE A 119 4.09 3.52 9.56
CA ILE A 119 4.18 2.60 8.42
C ILE A 119 4.38 3.36 7.11
N VAL A 120 3.51 4.34 6.84
CA VAL A 120 3.45 5.00 5.52
C VAL A 120 4.60 5.99 5.33
N LEU A 121 4.95 6.73 6.38
CA LEU A 121 5.97 7.79 6.35
C LEU A 121 7.36 7.31 6.82
N LYS A 122 7.59 6.00 6.94
CA LYS A 122 8.91 5.48 7.29
C LYS A 122 9.75 5.14 6.04
N PRO A 123 10.99 5.63 5.94
CA PRO A 123 11.96 5.03 5.05
C PRO A 123 12.22 3.59 5.55
N ARG A 124 12.01 2.61 4.67
CA ARG A 124 12.34 1.20 4.91
C ARG A 124 13.64 0.84 4.22
#